data_AF-A0AAJ2T5I0-F1
#
_entry.id   AF-A0AAJ2T5I0-F1
#
_cell.length_a   1.000
_cell.length_b   1.000
_cell.length_c   1.000
_cell.angle_alpha   90.00
_cell.angle_beta   90.00
_cell.angle_gamma   90.00
#
_symmetry.space_group_name_H-M   'P 1'
#
loop_
_entity.id
_entity.type
_entity.pdbx_description
1 polymer ?
#
loop_
_entity_poly.entity_id
_entity_poly.type
_entity_poly.pdbx_seq_one_letter_code
_entity_poly.pdbx_strand_id
1 'polypeptide(L)'
;MNHSSLDKTSILNTYDEYKNVYNNSLGSLEGNAKILLENSLYLSIFTTFELFLKDIIDIYIRKALADEICFSKLVDSFAIEYLKNKERQFDNFFKDQNLDSFNNIKSLLENKLSEKDLRIYVRFEFLHKKKLDKYYPALMEQILGIRNFLESVDIEFPDTDSATLGVELREVKNAKEFLSIYTEKIRNSIAHENSHFSVGNISFDKCVESFKDITNKIYDQFISYNDLQDTERLSDIMRDNILAQE
;
A
#
# COMPACT_ATOMS: atom_id res chain seq x y z
N MET A 1 10.44 10.05 14.85
CA MET A 1 11.23 8.87 14.46
C MET A 1 11.54 9.03 12.99
N ASN A 2 12.78 9.42 12.69
CA ASN A 2 13.30 9.62 11.34
C ASN A 2 13.83 8.29 10.84
N HIS A 3 13.13 7.61 9.94
CA HIS A 3 13.69 6.57 9.08
C HIS A 3 12.77 6.40 7.87
N SER A 4 13.01 7.12 6.78
CA SER A 4 12.54 6.67 5.46
C SER A 4 13.77 6.33 4.62
N SER A 5 14.47 5.26 5.00
CA SER A 5 15.24 4.50 4.04
C SER A 5 14.35 3.35 3.61
N LEU A 6 13.81 3.39 2.39
CA LEU A 6 13.15 2.24 1.77
C LEU A 6 14.20 1.14 1.52
N ASP A 7 14.64 0.52 2.60
CA ASP A 7 15.58 -0.59 2.62
C ASP A 7 14.76 -1.87 2.63
N LYS A 8 14.60 -2.44 1.44
CA LYS A 8 13.96 -3.73 1.22
C LYS A 8 14.49 -4.78 2.21
N THR A 9 15.80 -4.82 2.44
CA THR A 9 16.43 -5.80 3.31
C THR A 9 15.98 -5.62 4.75
N SER A 10 15.98 -4.38 5.25
CA SER A 10 15.48 -4.08 6.61
C SER A 10 14.02 -4.51 6.79
N ILE A 11 13.15 -4.25 5.81
CA ILE A 11 11.73 -4.60 5.88
C ILE A 11 11.55 -6.13 5.91
N LEU A 12 12.28 -6.85 5.04
CA LEU A 12 12.25 -8.32 5.02
C LEU A 12 12.79 -8.92 6.31
N ASN A 13 13.84 -8.35 6.90
CA ASN A 13 14.39 -8.80 8.17
C ASN A 13 13.37 -8.64 9.31
N THR A 14 12.58 -7.56 9.32
CA THR A 14 11.51 -7.37 10.31
C THR A 14 10.46 -8.49 10.26
N TYR A 15 10.12 -8.98 9.07
CA TYR A 15 9.25 -10.15 8.94
C TYR A 15 9.88 -11.42 9.55
N ASP A 16 11.17 -11.63 9.31
CA ASP A 16 11.91 -12.77 9.86
C ASP A 16 12.06 -12.69 11.40
N GLU A 17 12.19 -11.48 11.95
CA GLU A 17 12.17 -11.25 13.40
C GLU A 17 10.85 -11.71 14.02
N TYR A 18 9.70 -11.36 13.43
CA TYR A 18 8.40 -11.83 13.93
C TYR A 18 8.25 -13.34 13.84
N LYS A 19 8.73 -13.95 12.75
CA LYS A 19 8.80 -15.41 12.59
C LYS A 19 9.64 -16.07 13.69
N ASN A 20 10.79 -15.48 14.02
CA ASN A 20 11.64 -15.96 15.09
C ASN A 20 10.97 -15.87 16.47
N VAL A 21 10.24 -14.79 16.75
CA VAL A 21 9.47 -14.65 18.00
C VAL A 21 8.35 -15.68 18.07
N TYR A 22 7.62 -15.89 16.97
CA TYR A 22 6.55 -16.89 16.91
C TYR A 22 7.09 -18.30 17.23
N ASN A 23 8.18 -18.69 16.58
CA ASN A 23 8.73 -20.04 16.69
C ASN A 23 9.44 -20.32 18.02
N ASN A 24 10.12 -19.32 18.60
CA ASN A 24 10.94 -19.53 19.81
C ASN A 24 10.23 -19.15 21.11
N SER A 25 9.30 -18.20 21.09
CA SER A 25 8.71 -17.64 22.32
C SER A 25 7.30 -18.15 22.59
N LEU A 26 6.50 -18.38 21.54
CA LEU A 26 5.07 -18.67 21.69
C LEU A 26 4.80 -20.00 22.41
N GLY A 27 5.66 -21.00 22.21
CA GLY A 27 5.55 -22.32 22.86
C GLY A 27 5.77 -22.30 24.38
N SER A 28 6.37 -21.23 24.91
CA SER A 28 6.66 -21.08 26.34
C SER A 28 5.52 -20.40 27.13
N LEU A 29 4.48 -19.92 26.43
CA LEU A 29 3.36 -19.21 27.00
C LEU A 29 2.09 -20.07 27.05
N GLU A 30 1.21 -19.78 28.01
CA GLU A 30 -0.10 -20.42 28.15
C GLU A 30 -1.23 -19.39 28.28
N GLY A 31 -2.46 -19.86 28.02
CA GLY A 31 -3.68 -19.07 28.19
C GLY A 31 -3.68 -17.75 27.41
N ASN A 32 -4.19 -16.69 28.04
CA ASN A 32 -4.38 -15.39 27.40
C ASN A 32 -3.06 -14.74 26.94
N ALA A 33 -1.94 -14.98 27.63
CA ALA A 33 -0.66 -14.41 27.25
C ALA A 33 -0.20 -14.92 25.87
N LYS A 34 -0.43 -16.22 25.60
CA LYS A 34 -0.15 -16.82 24.29
C LYS A 34 -1.02 -16.21 23.20
N ILE A 35 -2.33 -16.11 23.43
CA ILE A 35 -3.30 -15.55 22.47
C ILE A 35 -2.93 -14.09 22.13
N LEU A 36 -2.63 -13.28 23.14
CA LEU A 36 -2.29 -11.88 22.94
C LEU A 36 -0.98 -11.70 22.17
N LEU A 37 0.04 -12.53 22.45
CA LEU A 37 1.29 -12.49 21.70
C LEU A 37 1.07 -12.91 20.24
N GLU A 38 0.36 -14.01 20.01
CA GLU A 38 0.03 -14.49 18.67
C GLU A 38 -0.70 -13.41 17.86
N ASN A 39 -1.78 -12.85 18.40
CA ASN A 39 -2.52 -11.78 17.74
C ASN A 39 -1.67 -10.53 17.50
N SER A 40 -0.79 -10.18 18.44
CA SER A 40 0.15 -9.06 18.26
C SER A 40 1.13 -9.31 17.11
N LEU A 41 1.61 -10.55 16.92
CA LEU A 41 2.48 -10.90 15.81
C LEU A 41 1.76 -10.82 14.46
N TYR A 42 0.53 -11.33 14.36
CA TYR A 42 -0.31 -11.18 13.16
C TYR A 42 -0.60 -9.69 12.84
N LEU A 43 -0.86 -8.86 13.85
CA LEU A 43 -1.01 -7.41 13.61
C LEU A 43 0.31 -6.76 13.18
N SER A 44 1.44 -7.22 13.71
CA SER A 44 2.75 -6.64 13.42
C SER A 44 3.16 -6.87 11.97
N ILE A 45 3.02 -8.09 11.43
CA ILE A 45 3.32 -8.37 10.01
C ILE A 45 2.48 -7.50 9.07
N PHE A 46 1.20 -7.29 9.40
CA PHE A 46 0.30 -6.45 8.62
C PHE A 46 0.67 -4.96 8.73
N THR A 47 1.02 -4.50 9.93
CA THR A 47 1.44 -3.11 10.16
C THR A 47 2.73 -2.78 9.41
N THR A 48 3.70 -3.70 9.39
CA THR A 48 4.92 -3.57 8.59
C THR A 48 4.61 -3.41 7.10
N PHE A 49 3.65 -4.17 6.58
CA PHE A 49 3.20 -4.03 5.19
C PHE A 49 2.55 -2.66 4.91
N GLU A 50 1.70 -2.17 5.81
CA GLU A 50 1.08 -0.85 5.67
C GLU A 50 2.10 0.30 5.69
N LEU A 51 3.11 0.20 6.55
CA LEU A 51 4.21 1.17 6.60
C LEU A 51 5.01 1.15 5.31
N PHE A 52 5.37 -0.03 4.81
CA PHE A 52 6.02 -0.18 3.51
C PHE A 52 5.22 0.49 2.37
N LEU A 53 3.91 0.27 2.30
CA LEU A 53 3.08 0.91 1.26
C LEU A 53 3.07 2.43 1.39
N LYS A 54 3.03 2.98 2.61
CA LYS A 54 3.12 4.43 2.84
C LYS A 54 4.45 4.98 2.33
N ASP A 55 5.55 4.30 2.63
CA ASP A 55 6.89 4.73 2.19
C ASP A 55 7.02 4.71 0.66
N ILE A 56 6.54 3.66 -0.01
CA ILE A 56 6.52 3.58 -1.48
C ILE A 56 5.71 4.73 -2.09
N ILE A 57 4.55 5.02 -1.52
CA ILE A 57 3.67 6.10 -1.98
C ILE A 57 4.35 7.47 -1.77
N ASP A 58 4.98 7.69 -0.63
CA ASP A 58 5.69 8.94 -0.34
C ASP A 58 6.89 9.14 -1.27
N ILE A 59 7.64 8.09 -1.57
CA ILE A 59 8.75 8.15 -2.53
C ILE A 59 8.24 8.46 -3.93
N TYR A 60 7.14 7.81 -4.35
CA TYR A 60 6.50 8.13 -5.63
C TYR A 60 6.10 9.61 -5.72
N ILE A 61 5.46 10.16 -4.69
CA ILE A 61 5.03 11.56 -4.68
C ILE A 61 6.23 12.49 -4.85
N ARG A 62 7.32 12.26 -4.12
CA ARG A 62 8.52 13.10 -4.24
C ARG A 62 9.14 13.00 -5.62
N LYS A 63 9.25 11.80 -6.17
CA LYS A 63 9.69 11.60 -7.56
C LYS A 63 8.80 12.37 -8.53
N ALA A 64 7.48 12.25 -8.39
CA ALA A 64 6.51 12.93 -9.24
C ALA A 64 6.63 14.47 -9.18
N LEU A 65 6.97 15.02 -8.00
CA LEU A 65 7.25 16.44 -7.83
C LEU A 65 8.56 16.86 -8.52
N ALA A 66 9.62 16.06 -8.37
CA ALA A 66 10.91 16.29 -9.02
C ALA A 66 10.82 16.19 -10.55
N ASP A 67 10.00 15.27 -11.06
CA ASP A 67 9.70 15.10 -12.48
C ASP A 67 8.66 16.12 -12.99
N GLU A 68 8.19 17.03 -12.12
CA GLU A 68 7.22 18.10 -12.42
C GLU A 68 5.94 17.62 -13.12
N ILE A 69 5.40 16.46 -12.71
CA ILE A 69 4.27 15.87 -13.43
C ILE A 69 3.02 16.76 -13.41
N CYS A 70 2.32 16.82 -14.54
CA CYS A 70 1.02 17.48 -14.67
C CYS A 70 -0.12 16.45 -14.69
N PHE A 71 -1.38 16.91 -14.74
CA PHE A 71 -2.55 16.02 -14.71
C PHE A 71 -2.53 14.94 -15.80
N SER A 72 -1.94 15.22 -16.97
CA SER A 72 -1.85 14.29 -18.10
C SER A 72 -0.97 13.06 -17.83
N LYS A 73 -0.17 13.10 -16.76
CA LYS A 73 0.65 11.98 -16.29
C LYS A 73 -0.02 11.17 -15.18
N LEU A 74 -1.20 11.58 -14.74
CA LEU A 74 -2.03 10.75 -13.88
C LEU A 74 -2.68 9.65 -14.71
N VAL A 75 -2.89 8.48 -14.11
CA VAL A 75 -3.73 7.44 -14.70
C VAL A 75 -5.17 7.94 -14.85
N ASP A 76 -5.88 7.44 -15.85
CA ASP A 76 -7.18 7.97 -16.27
C ASP A 76 -8.17 8.18 -15.11
N SER A 77 -8.27 7.21 -14.20
CA SER A 77 -9.18 7.35 -13.05
C SER A 77 -8.82 8.50 -12.11
N PHE A 78 -7.52 8.76 -11.89
CA PHE A 78 -7.09 9.89 -11.07
C PHE A 78 -7.19 11.21 -11.83
N ALA A 79 -6.91 11.22 -13.13
CA ALA A 79 -7.12 12.39 -13.99
C ALA A 79 -8.60 12.80 -14.04
N ILE A 80 -9.52 11.85 -14.18
CA ILE A 80 -10.97 12.09 -14.15
C ILE A 80 -11.39 12.70 -12.82
N GLU A 81 -10.98 12.12 -11.69
CA GLU A 81 -11.30 12.67 -10.37
C GLU A 81 -10.65 14.05 -10.14
N TYR A 82 -9.46 14.29 -10.68
CA TYR A 82 -8.82 15.60 -10.68
C TYR A 82 -9.68 16.65 -11.40
N LEU A 83 -10.15 16.36 -12.61
CA LEU A 83 -10.98 17.28 -13.38
C LEU A 83 -12.36 17.50 -12.73
N LYS A 84 -12.97 16.46 -12.16
CA LYS A 84 -14.24 16.60 -11.41
C LYS A 84 -14.10 17.57 -10.24
N ASN A 85 -12.97 17.53 -9.51
CA ASN A 85 -12.71 18.47 -8.42
C ASN A 85 -12.49 19.92 -8.89
N LYS A 86 -12.48 20.16 -10.20
CA LYS A 86 -12.29 21.46 -10.86
C LYS A 86 -13.49 21.87 -11.70
N GLU A 87 -14.63 21.17 -11.56
CA GLU A 87 -15.87 21.41 -12.31
C GLU A 87 -16.25 22.89 -12.42
N ARG A 88 -16.19 23.64 -11.32
CA ARG A 88 -16.50 25.08 -11.32
C ARG A 88 -15.65 25.91 -12.27
N GLN A 89 -14.37 25.54 -12.47
CA GLN A 89 -13.49 26.26 -13.39
C GLN A 89 -13.91 26.00 -14.84
N PHE A 90 -14.32 24.77 -15.16
CA PHE A 90 -14.89 24.42 -16.45
C PHE A 90 -16.23 25.11 -16.69
N ASP A 91 -17.12 25.15 -15.68
CA ASP A 91 -18.38 25.87 -15.76
C ASP A 91 -18.17 27.35 -16.09
N ASN A 92 -17.21 28.00 -15.42
CA ASN A 92 -16.88 29.41 -15.69
C ASN A 92 -16.33 29.60 -17.11
N PHE A 93 -15.50 28.67 -17.58
CA PHE A 93 -15.01 28.70 -18.96
C PHE A 93 -16.14 28.61 -19.98
N PHE A 94 -17.06 27.66 -19.84
CA PHE A 94 -18.17 27.49 -20.76
C PHE A 94 -19.21 28.63 -20.70
N LYS A 95 -19.37 29.28 -19.54
CA LYS A 95 -20.26 30.43 -19.36
C LYS A 95 -19.67 31.73 -19.90
N ASP A 96 -18.45 32.06 -19.53
CA ASP A 96 -17.88 33.40 -19.77
C ASP A 96 -17.15 33.50 -21.10
N GLN A 97 -16.53 32.41 -21.56
CA GLN A 97 -15.83 32.30 -22.86
C GLN A 97 -14.84 33.45 -23.14
N ASN A 98 -14.14 33.92 -22.10
CA ASN A 98 -13.18 35.00 -22.20
C ASN A 98 -11.74 34.49 -22.05
N LEU A 99 -10.77 35.38 -22.31
CA LEU A 99 -9.35 35.04 -22.27
C LEU A 99 -8.90 34.58 -20.87
N ASP A 100 -9.46 35.16 -19.81
CA ASP A 100 -9.10 34.83 -18.43
C ASP A 100 -9.59 33.42 -18.06
N SER A 101 -10.82 33.07 -18.42
CA SER A 101 -11.39 31.75 -18.17
C SER A 101 -10.68 30.67 -19.01
N PHE A 102 -10.30 30.98 -20.25
CA PHE A 102 -9.43 30.10 -21.05
C PHE A 102 -8.06 29.90 -20.41
N ASN A 103 -7.39 30.99 -20.00
CA ASN A 103 -6.08 30.92 -19.36
C ASN A 103 -6.13 30.13 -18.05
N ASN A 104 -7.22 30.21 -17.30
CA ASN A 104 -7.42 29.41 -16.09
C ASN A 104 -7.49 27.91 -16.39
N ILE A 105 -8.24 27.48 -17.42
CA ILE A 105 -8.28 26.07 -17.84
C ILE A 105 -6.94 25.63 -18.40
N LYS A 106 -6.30 26.44 -19.25
CA LYS A 106 -4.97 26.13 -19.78
C LYS A 106 -3.96 25.91 -18.66
N SER A 107 -3.93 26.82 -17.69
CA SER A 107 -3.10 26.72 -16.49
C SER A 107 -3.40 25.46 -15.67
N LEU A 108 -4.66 25.08 -15.51
CA LEU A 108 -5.04 23.82 -14.85
C LEU A 108 -4.46 22.58 -15.54
N LEU A 109 -4.44 22.58 -16.87
CA LEU A 109 -4.00 21.44 -17.68
C LEU A 109 -2.48 21.38 -17.85
N GLU A 110 -1.80 22.52 -17.88
CA GLU A 110 -0.37 22.59 -18.16
C GLU A 110 0.48 22.67 -16.89
N ASN A 111 -0.06 23.16 -15.78
CA ASN A 111 0.73 23.32 -14.56
C ASN A 111 1.07 21.96 -13.92
N LYS A 112 2.26 21.92 -13.32
CA LYS A 112 2.68 20.84 -12.44
C LYS A 112 1.75 20.72 -11.24
N LEU A 113 1.48 19.49 -10.84
CA LEU A 113 0.68 19.19 -9.67
C LEU A 113 1.47 19.51 -8.40
N SER A 114 0.81 20.15 -7.43
CA SER A 114 1.40 20.32 -6.10
C SER A 114 1.39 19.01 -5.33
N GLU A 115 2.20 18.90 -4.27
CA GLU A 115 2.17 17.75 -3.37
C GLU A 115 0.76 17.53 -2.80
N LYS A 116 0.08 18.63 -2.47
CA LYS A 116 -1.30 18.62 -1.99
C LYS A 116 -2.25 18.03 -3.02
N ASP A 117 -2.11 18.40 -4.30
CA ASP A 117 -2.93 17.82 -5.37
C ASP A 117 -2.66 16.32 -5.52
N LEU A 118 -1.38 15.90 -5.54
CA LEU A 118 -1.01 14.50 -5.65
C LEU A 118 -1.56 13.66 -4.50
N ARG A 119 -1.43 14.12 -3.25
CA ARG A 119 -1.91 13.41 -2.05
C ARG A 119 -3.43 13.24 -1.97
N ILE A 120 -4.20 13.97 -2.78
CA ILE A 120 -5.65 13.74 -2.89
C ILE A 120 -5.94 12.42 -3.62
N TYR A 121 -5.09 12.01 -4.56
CA TYR A 121 -5.35 10.85 -5.44
C TYR A 121 -4.36 9.71 -5.21
N VAL A 122 -3.10 10.03 -4.90
CA VAL A 122 -2.03 9.07 -4.63
C VAL A 122 -1.72 9.13 -3.14
N ARG A 123 -2.38 8.25 -2.38
CA ARG A 123 -2.22 8.16 -0.92
C ARG A 123 -2.44 6.76 -0.40
N PHE A 124 -1.96 6.52 0.82
CA PHE A 124 -2.35 5.31 1.54
C PHE A 124 -3.83 5.39 1.94
N GLU A 125 -4.55 4.28 1.75
CA GLU A 125 -5.91 4.06 2.20
C GLU A 125 -5.95 2.70 2.90
N PHE A 126 -6.60 2.60 4.06
CA PHE A 126 -6.63 1.33 4.78
C PHE A 126 -7.09 0.17 3.91
N LEU A 127 -6.35 -0.94 3.97
CA LEU A 127 -6.59 -2.14 3.18
C LEU A 127 -7.88 -2.81 3.68
N HIS A 128 -8.99 -2.42 3.09
CA HIS A 128 -10.27 -3.11 3.22
C HIS A 128 -10.76 -3.47 1.83
N LYS A 129 -11.54 -4.55 1.69
CA LYS A 129 -12.01 -5.09 0.41
C LYS A 129 -12.48 -4.02 -0.59
N LYS A 130 -13.35 -3.10 -0.15
CA LYS A 130 -13.85 -1.99 -1.00
C LYS A 130 -12.72 -1.12 -1.58
N LYS A 131 -11.66 -0.86 -0.82
CA LYS A 131 -10.50 -0.07 -1.28
C LYS A 131 -9.59 -0.90 -2.18
N LEU A 132 -9.34 -2.16 -1.82
CA LEU A 132 -8.63 -3.13 -2.66
C LEU A 132 -9.29 -3.30 -4.04
N ASP A 133 -10.62 -3.26 -4.11
CA ASP A 133 -11.38 -3.43 -5.36
C ASP A 133 -11.47 -2.16 -6.21
N LYS A 134 -11.54 -0.98 -5.58
CA LYS A 134 -11.88 0.28 -6.29
C LYS A 134 -10.74 1.27 -6.41
N TYR A 135 -9.89 1.36 -5.40
CA TYR A 135 -8.86 2.39 -5.30
C TYR A 135 -7.48 1.86 -5.65
N TYR A 136 -7.11 0.73 -5.06
CA TYR A 136 -5.80 0.13 -5.24
C TYR A 136 -5.45 -0.23 -6.69
N PRO A 137 -6.39 -0.61 -7.60
CA PRO A 137 -6.03 -0.83 -9.00
C PRO A 137 -5.47 0.43 -9.68
N ALA A 138 -6.09 1.58 -9.43
CA ALA A 138 -5.61 2.87 -9.94
C ALA A 138 -4.28 3.28 -9.29
N LEU A 139 -4.14 3.06 -7.97
CA LEU A 139 -2.91 3.34 -7.26
C LEU A 139 -1.74 2.49 -7.79
N MET A 140 -1.94 1.19 -8.00
CA MET A 140 -0.93 0.28 -8.53
C MET A 140 -0.58 0.63 -9.98
N GLU A 141 -1.57 0.99 -10.80
CA GLU A 141 -1.31 1.50 -12.15
C GLU A 141 -0.42 2.75 -12.11
N GLN A 142 -0.72 3.69 -11.21
CA GLN A 142 0.02 4.95 -11.11
C GLN A 142 1.47 4.75 -10.69
N ILE A 143 1.71 3.93 -9.66
CA ILE A 143 3.03 3.81 -9.03
C ILE A 143 3.85 2.64 -9.55
N LEU A 144 3.22 1.63 -10.17
CA LEU A 144 3.86 0.40 -10.69
C LEU A 144 3.67 0.20 -12.20
N GLY A 145 2.80 0.98 -12.85
CA GLY A 145 2.49 0.82 -14.28
C GLY A 145 1.54 -0.34 -14.59
N ILE A 146 1.07 -1.07 -13.58
CA ILE A 146 0.25 -2.29 -13.75
C ILE A 146 -1.00 -2.18 -12.89
N ARG A 147 -2.15 -1.99 -13.53
CA ARG A 147 -3.44 -1.82 -12.86
C ARG A 147 -3.83 -2.99 -11.97
N ASN A 148 -3.70 -4.20 -12.49
CA ASN A 148 -4.10 -5.43 -11.78
C ASN A 148 -2.90 -6.11 -11.12
N PHE A 149 -1.91 -5.33 -10.64
CA PHE A 149 -0.65 -5.86 -10.11
C PHE A 149 -0.88 -6.91 -9.01
N LEU A 150 -1.71 -6.60 -8.01
CA LEU A 150 -1.99 -7.51 -6.89
C LEU A 150 -2.72 -8.79 -7.31
N GLU A 151 -3.42 -8.78 -8.45
CA GLU A 151 -4.08 -9.98 -8.99
C GLU A 151 -3.09 -10.85 -9.77
N SER A 152 -1.98 -10.27 -10.26
CA SER A 152 -0.90 -10.97 -10.95
C SER A 152 0.15 -11.59 -10.03
N VAL A 153 0.14 -11.23 -8.75
CA VAL A 153 1.04 -11.81 -7.75
C VAL A 153 0.40 -13.08 -7.20
N ASP A 154 0.84 -14.23 -7.70
CA ASP A 154 0.41 -15.54 -7.19
C ASP A 154 0.83 -15.71 -5.72
N ILE A 155 -0.09 -16.21 -4.90
CA ILE A 155 0.16 -16.53 -3.50
C ILE A 155 -0.17 -17.98 -3.26
N GLU A 156 0.84 -18.76 -2.87
CA GLU A 156 0.63 -20.14 -2.44
C GLU A 156 0.19 -20.15 -0.97
N PHE A 157 -1.13 -20.15 -0.76
CA PHE A 157 -1.71 -20.47 0.54
C PHE A 157 -2.25 -21.92 0.49
N PRO A 158 -1.62 -22.88 1.17
CA PRO A 158 -2.01 -24.26 1.09
C PRO A 158 -3.29 -24.54 1.86
N ASP A 159 -4.06 -25.46 1.31
CA ASP A 159 -5.23 -26.10 1.87
C ASP A 159 -5.00 -26.49 3.34
N THR A 160 -5.72 -25.85 4.25
CA THR A 160 -5.87 -26.34 5.63
C THR A 160 -7.25 -26.98 5.75
N ASP A 161 -7.29 -28.26 6.13
CA ASP A 161 -8.50 -29.09 6.25
C ASP A 161 -9.71 -28.33 6.86
N SER A 162 -10.83 -28.31 6.12
CA SER A 162 -12.07 -27.58 6.45
C SER A 162 -12.94 -28.21 7.53
N ALA A 163 -12.46 -29.19 8.27
CA ALA A 163 -13.34 -29.82 9.26
C ALA A 163 -13.63 -28.88 10.45
N THR A 164 -12.84 -27.83 10.67
CA THR A 164 -12.87 -27.08 11.93
C THR A 164 -13.02 -25.56 11.82
N LEU A 165 -13.00 -24.97 10.63
CA LEU A 165 -12.99 -23.52 10.48
C LEU A 165 -14.03 -23.08 9.45
N GLY A 166 -15.03 -22.31 9.89
CA GLY A 166 -15.94 -21.55 9.01
C GLY A 166 -15.26 -20.39 8.27
N VAL A 167 -14.00 -20.57 7.88
CA VAL A 167 -13.15 -19.61 7.15
C VAL A 167 -12.41 -20.38 6.06
N GLU A 168 -12.97 -20.40 4.86
CA GLU A 168 -12.29 -20.99 3.70
C GLU A 168 -11.23 -20.01 3.16
N LEU A 169 -9.97 -20.23 3.54
CA LEU A 169 -8.79 -19.65 2.87
C LEU A 169 -8.36 -20.46 1.63
N ARG A 170 -9.14 -21.48 1.26
CA ARG A 170 -8.86 -22.48 0.22
C ARG A 170 -8.72 -21.94 -1.21
N GLU A 171 -9.19 -20.72 -1.45
CA GLU A 171 -9.27 -20.13 -2.79
C GLU A 171 -8.31 -18.96 -3.01
N VAL A 172 -7.42 -18.65 -2.06
CA VAL A 172 -6.46 -17.55 -2.25
C VAL A 172 -5.51 -17.90 -3.38
N LYS A 173 -5.69 -17.26 -4.53
CA LYS A 173 -4.84 -17.45 -5.71
C LYS A 173 -3.83 -16.32 -5.88
N ASN A 174 -4.13 -15.16 -5.33
CA ASN A 174 -3.33 -13.95 -5.55
C ASN A 174 -3.26 -13.03 -4.32
N ALA A 175 -2.37 -12.04 -4.40
CA ALA A 175 -2.13 -11.08 -3.33
C ALA A 175 -3.37 -10.25 -2.97
N LYS A 176 -4.21 -9.89 -3.94
CA LYS A 176 -5.44 -9.13 -3.66
C LYS A 176 -6.40 -9.94 -2.78
N GLU A 177 -6.65 -11.19 -3.13
CA GLU A 177 -7.48 -12.11 -2.35
C GLU A 177 -6.89 -12.36 -0.96
N PHE A 178 -5.58 -12.62 -0.89
CA PHE A 178 -4.86 -12.77 0.38
C PHE A 178 -5.08 -11.57 1.30
N LEU A 179 -4.81 -10.36 0.83
CA LEU A 179 -4.96 -9.12 1.61
C LEU A 179 -6.43 -8.88 2.01
N SER A 180 -7.38 -9.18 1.12
CA SER A 180 -8.81 -9.05 1.44
C SER A 180 -9.23 -10.01 2.55
N ILE A 181 -8.83 -11.29 2.49
CA ILE A 181 -9.21 -12.27 3.52
C ILE A 181 -8.47 -11.98 4.82
N TYR A 182 -7.18 -11.66 4.76
CA TYR A 182 -6.39 -11.31 5.94
C TYR A 182 -7.04 -10.16 6.71
N THR A 183 -7.45 -9.11 6.00
CA THR A 183 -8.05 -7.93 6.62
C THR A 183 -9.43 -8.21 7.21
N GLU A 184 -10.28 -8.95 6.49
CA GLU A 184 -11.63 -9.30 6.93
C GLU A 184 -11.66 -10.32 8.07
N LYS A 185 -10.78 -11.33 8.05
CA LYS A 185 -10.85 -12.49 8.94
C LYS A 185 -9.87 -12.45 10.09
N ILE A 186 -8.69 -11.87 9.90
CA ILE A 186 -7.65 -11.83 10.93
C ILE A 186 -7.65 -10.46 11.59
N ARG A 187 -7.31 -9.41 10.84
CA ARG A 187 -7.16 -8.06 11.40
C ARG A 187 -8.43 -7.56 12.08
N ASN A 188 -9.59 -7.69 11.43
CA ASN A 188 -10.84 -7.21 12.01
C ASN A 188 -11.26 -8.03 13.24
N SER A 189 -11.08 -9.35 13.21
CA SER A 189 -11.41 -10.21 14.35
C SER A 189 -10.52 -9.92 15.56
N ILE A 190 -9.22 -9.71 15.36
CA ILE A 190 -8.31 -9.26 16.42
C ILE A 190 -8.76 -7.90 16.97
N ALA A 191 -9.15 -6.96 16.11
CA ALA A 191 -9.62 -5.64 16.56
C ALA A 191 -10.90 -5.69 17.40
N HIS A 192 -11.78 -6.68 17.18
CA HIS A 192 -13.03 -6.83 17.92
C HIS A 192 -12.90 -7.68 19.19
N GLU A 193 -12.12 -8.77 19.15
CA GLU A 193 -12.08 -9.78 20.22
C GLU A 193 -10.65 -10.22 20.58
N ASN A 194 -9.68 -9.30 20.62
CA ASN A 194 -8.25 -9.60 20.76
C ASN A 194 -7.86 -10.66 21.83
N SER A 195 -8.47 -10.64 23.02
CA SER A 195 -8.13 -11.59 24.09
C SER A 195 -8.77 -12.97 23.94
N HIS A 196 -9.73 -13.12 23.03
CA HIS A 196 -10.54 -14.33 22.86
C HIS A 196 -10.47 -14.92 21.45
N PHE A 197 -10.05 -14.11 20.47
CA PHE A 197 -9.88 -14.54 19.10
C PHE A 197 -8.63 -15.40 18.95
N SER A 198 -8.82 -16.63 18.48
CA SER A 198 -7.73 -17.47 17.99
C SER A 198 -7.76 -17.48 16.47
N VAL A 199 -6.60 -17.24 15.86
CA VAL A 199 -6.40 -17.24 14.41
C VAL A 199 -6.60 -18.65 13.81
N GLY A 200 -6.68 -19.69 14.65
CA GLY A 200 -6.99 -21.07 14.25
C GLY A 200 -5.81 -21.75 13.56
N ASN A 201 -6.09 -22.57 12.54
CA ASN A 201 -5.09 -23.39 11.84
C ASN A 201 -4.34 -22.62 10.74
N ILE A 202 -4.52 -21.30 10.64
CA ILE A 202 -3.78 -20.48 9.68
C ILE A 202 -2.32 -20.48 10.11
N SER A 203 -1.43 -20.81 9.18
CA SER A 203 -0.01 -20.86 9.46
C SER A 203 0.58 -19.45 9.47
N PHE A 204 1.12 -19.04 10.63
CA PHE A 204 1.80 -17.75 10.77
C PHE A 204 2.96 -17.62 9.80
N ASP A 205 3.79 -18.66 9.68
CA ASP A 205 4.90 -18.72 8.73
C ASP A 205 4.45 -18.43 7.30
N LYS A 206 3.33 -19.00 6.86
CA LYS A 206 2.82 -18.77 5.50
C LYS A 206 2.29 -17.36 5.32
N CYS A 207 1.63 -16.78 6.32
CA CYS A 207 1.28 -15.37 6.28
C CYS A 207 2.51 -14.48 6.16
N VAL A 208 3.57 -14.76 6.91
CA VAL A 208 4.85 -14.05 6.83
C VAL A 208 5.43 -14.15 5.42
N GLU A 209 5.54 -15.34 4.85
CA GLU A 209 6.08 -15.52 3.48
C GLU A 209 5.22 -14.83 2.43
N SER A 210 3.88 -14.88 2.54
CA SER A 210 2.98 -14.14 1.64
C SER A 210 3.25 -12.63 1.69
N PHE A 211 3.37 -12.03 2.88
CA PHE A 211 3.67 -10.60 2.98
C PHE A 211 5.07 -10.26 2.45
N LYS A 212 6.07 -11.11 2.68
CA LYS A 212 7.42 -10.93 2.12
C LYS A 212 7.39 -10.96 0.60
N ASP A 213 6.71 -11.93 -0.01
CA ASP A 213 6.61 -12.06 -1.46
C ASP A 213 5.90 -10.86 -2.10
N ILE A 214 4.78 -10.43 -1.52
CA ILE A 214 4.05 -9.23 -1.98
C ILE A 214 4.94 -7.99 -1.87
N THR A 215 5.59 -7.79 -0.71
CA THR A 215 6.50 -6.66 -0.48
C THR A 215 7.63 -6.63 -1.50
N ASN A 216 8.26 -7.79 -1.74
CA ASN A 216 9.34 -7.93 -2.71
C ASN A 216 8.89 -7.57 -4.13
N LYS A 217 7.79 -8.15 -4.59
CA LYS A 217 7.28 -7.93 -5.94
C LYS A 217 6.87 -6.47 -6.15
N ILE A 218 6.19 -5.85 -5.16
CA ILE A 218 5.86 -4.42 -5.21
C ILE A 218 7.14 -3.59 -5.29
N TYR A 219 8.13 -3.84 -4.42
CA TYR A 219 9.37 -3.09 -4.41
C TYR A 219 10.11 -3.19 -5.75
N ASP A 220 10.29 -4.41 -6.27
CA ASP A 220 11.06 -4.64 -7.50
C ASP A 220 10.37 -3.99 -8.71
N GLN A 221 9.04 -4.11 -8.80
CA GLN A 221 8.27 -3.44 -9.85
C GLN A 221 8.33 -1.91 -9.69
N PHE A 222 8.24 -1.40 -8.46
CA PHE A 222 8.30 0.03 -8.19
C PHE A 222 9.63 0.62 -8.64
N ILE A 223 10.75 0.01 -8.24
CA ILE A 223 12.09 0.46 -8.61
C ILE A 223 12.29 0.41 -10.12
N SER A 224 11.84 -0.67 -10.77
CA SER A 224 11.97 -0.83 -12.21
C SER A 224 11.11 0.17 -12.99
N TYR A 225 9.84 0.34 -12.64
CA TYR A 225 8.92 1.21 -13.38
C TYR A 225 9.25 2.69 -13.23
N ASN A 226 9.83 3.08 -12.09
CA ASN A 226 10.15 4.46 -11.79
C ASN A 226 11.61 4.84 -12.12
N ASP A 227 12.37 3.96 -12.78
CA ASP A 227 13.78 4.17 -13.10
C ASP A 227 14.61 4.59 -11.87
N LEU A 228 14.38 3.91 -10.74
CA LEU A 228 15.03 4.16 -9.44
C LEU A 228 16.14 3.13 -9.14
N GLN A 229 16.63 2.44 -10.17
CA GLN A 229 17.77 1.52 -10.03
C GLN A 229 19.08 2.26 -9.71
N ASP A 230 19.16 3.54 -10.07
CA ASP A 230 20.24 4.42 -9.68
C ASP A 230 20.08 4.86 -8.22
N THR A 231 20.98 4.37 -7.36
CA THR A 231 21.00 4.67 -5.93
C THR A 231 21.20 6.15 -5.63
N GLU A 232 21.81 6.93 -6.53
CA GLU A 232 22.01 8.37 -6.34
C GLU A 232 20.69 9.12 -6.48
N ARG A 233 19.94 8.87 -7.57
CA ARG A 233 18.60 9.45 -7.78
C ARG A 233 17.63 9.06 -6.65
N LEU A 234 17.63 7.80 -6.24
CA LEU A 234 16.81 7.33 -5.12
C LEU A 234 17.21 8.03 -3.81
N SER A 235 18.51 8.16 -3.55
CA SER A 235 19.02 8.87 -2.36
C SER A 235 18.63 10.34 -2.36
N ASP A 236 18.68 11.02 -3.49
CA ASP A 236 18.34 12.44 -3.60
C ASP A 236 16.85 12.68 -3.33
N ILE A 237 15.97 11.84 -3.91
CA ILE A 237 14.53 11.85 -3.61
C ILE A 237 14.27 11.63 -2.10
N MET A 238 15.09 10.82 -1.45
CA MET A 238 14.93 10.47 -0.04
C MET A 238 15.56 11.51 0.91
N ARG A 239 16.58 12.25 0.48
CA ARG A 239 17.32 13.28 1.25
C ARG A 239 16.53 14.55 1.53
N ASP A 240 15.56 14.90 0.68
CA ASP A 240 14.70 16.09 0.87
C ASP A 240 13.88 16.06 2.18
N ASN A 241 13.87 14.94 2.89
CA ASN A 241 13.33 14.83 4.25
C ASN A 241 14.16 15.52 5.34
N ILE A 242 15.46 15.78 5.12
CA ILE A 242 16.36 16.26 6.18
C ILE A 242 16.39 17.79 6.28
N LEU A 243 16.18 18.50 5.17
CA LEU A 243 16.33 19.96 5.12
C LEU A 243 15.00 20.73 5.23
N ALA A 244 13.85 20.05 5.22
CA ALA A 244 12.53 20.68 5.35
C ALA A 244 12.00 20.73 6.80
N GLN A 245 12.84 20.44 7.80
CA GLN A 245 12.49 20.45 9.24
C GLN A 245 13.29 21.46 10.09
N GLU A 246 13.89 22.49 9.48
CA GLU A 246 14.41 23.66 10.22
C GLU A 246 13.42 24.84 10.23
#